data_AF-A0A2E4J773-F1
#
_entry.id   AF-A0A2E4J773-F1
#
_cell.length_a   1.000
_cell.length_b   1.000
_cell.length_c   1.000
_cell.angle_alpha   90.00
_cell.angle_beta   90.00
_cell.angle_gamma   90.00
#
_symmetry.space_group_name_H-M   'P 1'
#
loop_
_entity.id
_entity.type
_entity.pdbx_description
1 polymer ?
#
loop_
_entity_poly.entity_id
_entity_poly.type
_entity_poly.pdbx_seq_one_letter_code
_entity_poly.pdbx_strand_id
1 'polypeptide(L)' 'MKTIIISIILVSLCFLGICVKIILKKNGEFSGTCASNNPLLNQAGEKCSYCGADPGDQCKKEEKSEEK' A
#
# COMPACT_ATOMS: atom_id res chain seq x y z
N MET A 1 -30.27 -3.19 14.16
CA MET A 1 -30.25 -3.62 12.74
C MET A 1 -29.92 -2.49 11.76
N LYS A 2 -30.49 -1.27 11.91
CA LYS A 2 -30.19 -0.13 11.01
C LYS A 2 -28.70 0.27 10.96
N THR A 3 -28.03 0.27 12.12
CA THR A 3 -26.58 0.52 12.22
C THR A 3 -25.74 -0.54 11.52
N ILE A 4 -26.09 -1.82 11.70
CA ILE A 4 -25.40 -2.94 11.05
C ILE A 4 -25.46 -2.84 9.53
N ILE A 5 -26.63 -2.51 8.98
CA ILE A 5 -26.81 -2.32 7.53
C ILE A 5 -25.94 -1.16 7.02
N ILE A 6 -25.93 -0.02 7.73
CA ILE A 6 -25.08 1.12 7.37
C ILE A 6 -23.60 0.72 7.39
N SER A 7 -23.16 -0.03 8.40
CA SER A 7 -21.76 -0.44 8.55
C SER A 7 -21.32 -1.37 7.42
N ILE A 8 -22.17 -2.33 7.05
CA ILE A 8 -21.88 -3.27 5.95
C ILE A 8 -21.74 -2.52 4.62
N ILE A 9 -22.62 -1.54 4.37
CA ILE A 9 -22.55 -0.70 3.16
C ILE A 9 -21.27 0.12 3.12
N LEU A 10 -20.87 0.73 4.24
CA LEU A 10 -19.67 1.57 4.29
C LEU A 10 -18.39 0.75 4.09
N VAL A 11 -18.33 -0.43 4.70
CA VAL A 11 -17.21 -1.35 4.55
C VAL A 11 -17.14 -1.89 3.12
N SER A 12 -18.26 -2.30 2.53
CA SER A 12 -18.28 -2.84 1.16
C SER A 12 -17.84 -1.80 0.12
N LEU A 13 -18.20 -0.53 0.29
CA LEU A 13 -17.73 0.57 -0.55
C LEU A 13 -16.22 0.77 -0.47
N CYS A 14 -15.62 0.68 0.71
CA CYS A 14 -14.17 0.74 0.86
C CYS A 14 -13.45 -0.39 0.11
N PHE A 15 -13.94 -1.64 0.25
CA PHE A 15 -13.36 -2.78 -0.47
C PHE A 15 -13.53 -2.67 -1.98
N LEU A 16 -14.70 -2.24 -2.45
CA LEU A 16 -14.94 -1.96 -3.87
C LEU A 16 -13.94 -0.92 -4.42
N GLY A 17 -13.70 0.17 -3.70
CA GLY A 17 -12.73 1.19 -4.10
C GLY A 17 -11.29 0.66 -4.20
N ILE A 18 -10.89 -0.21 -3.26
CA ILE A 18 -9.58 -0.86 -3.29
C ILE A 18 -9.48 -1.82 -4.48
N CYS A 19 -10.48 -2.67 -4.71
CA CYS A 19 -10.52 -3.62 -5.83
C CYS A 19 -10.44 -2.92 -7.19
N VAL A 20 -11.22 -1.86 -7.39
CA VAL A 20 -11.18 -1.06 -8.62
C VAL A 20 -9.79 -0.46 -8.84
N LYS A 21 -9.15 0.05 -7.78
CA LYS A 21 -7.80 0.61 -7.86
C LYS A 21 -6.74 -0.43 -8.26
N ILE A 22 -6.88 -1.69 -7.82
CA ILE A 22 -5.98 -2.79 -8.19
C ILE A 22 -6.14 -3.15 -9.67
N ILE A 23 -7.38 -3.25 -10.15
CA ILE A 23 -7.68 -3.58 -11.56
C ILE A 23 -7.17 -2.48 -12.50
N LEU A 24 -7.30 -1.21 -12.10
CA LEU A 24 -6.84 -0.07 -12.90
C LEU A 24 -5.31 0.13 -12.83
N LYS A 25 -4.61 -0.48 -11.87
CA LYS A 25 -3.15 -0.43 -11.81
C LYS A 25 -2.53 -1.48 -12.72
N LYS A 26 -1.71 -1.02 -13.68
CA LYS A 26 -0.85 -1.87 -14.50
C LYS A 26 0.09 -2.65 -13.55
N ASN A 27 -0.06 -3.97 -13.52
CA ASN A 27 0.61 -4.96 -12.63
C ASN A 27 -0.07 -5.30 -11.29
N GLY A 28 -1.25 -4.76 -10.96
CA GLY A 28 -2.03 -5.23 -9.79
C GLY A 28 -1.34 -5.06 -8.43
N GLU A 29 -0.25 -4.28 -8.36
CA GLU A 29 0.50 -4.08 -7.13
C GLU A 29 -0.15 -2.98 -6.28
N PHE A 30 -0.39 -3.30 -5.01
CA PHE A 30 -0.65 -2.29 -4.02
C PHE A 30 0.52 -1.31 -3.99
N SER A 31 0.27 -0.01 -4.08
CA SER A 31 1.29 0.99 -3.78
C SER A 31 1.76 0.72 -2.36
N GLY A 32 2.96 0.15 -2.22
CA GLY A 32 3.49 -0.33 -0.95
C GLY A 32 3.25 0.71 0.13
N THR A 33 2.42 0.37 1.11
CA THR A 33 2.37 1.14 2.34
C THR A 33 3.69 0.90 3.05
N CYS A 34 4.27 1.94 3.65
CA CYS A 34 5.61 1.92 4.24
C CYS A 34 5.78 0.97 5.45
N ALA A 35 4.97 -0.08 5.58
CA ALA A 35 5.16 -1.15 6.56
C ALA A 35 6.43 -1.96 6.27
N SER A 36 6.77 -2.17 5.00
CA SER A 36 7.97 -2.93 4.58
C SER A 36 9.30 -2.24 4.89
N ASN A 37 9.27 -0.96 5.24
CA ASN A 37 10.45 -0.17 5.62
C ASN A 37 10.46 0.20 7.10
N ASN A 38 9.48 -0.26 7.87
CA ASN A 38 9.41 0.05 9.29
C ASN A 38 10.43 -0.82 10.05
N PRO A 39 11.45 -0.25 10.72
CA PRO A 39 12.48 -1.02 11.43
C PRO A 39 11.93 -1.89 12.58
N LEU A 40 10.73 -1.57 13.11
CA LEU A 40 10.05 -2.42 14.09
C LEU A 40 9.45 -3.70 13.49
N LEU A 41 9.05 -3.66 12.22
CA LEU A 41 8.38 -4.76 11.52
C LEU A 41 9.36 -5.54 10.63
N ASN A 42 10.37 -4.87 10.08
CA ASN A 42 11.40 -5.44 9.24
C ASN A 42 12.67 -5.75 10.07
N GLN A 43 12.55 -6.77 10.93
CA GLN A 43 13.62 -7.21 11.83
C GLN A 43 14.74 -7.99 11.10
N ALA A 44 14.45 -8.49 9.90
CA ALA A 44 15.40 -9.20 9.04
C ALA A 44 16.36 -8.27 8.30
N GLY A 45 16.14 -6.94 8.37
CA GLY A 45 16.99 -5.95 7.72
C GLY A 45 16.88 -5.97 6.19
N GLU A 46 15.76 -6.48 5.66
CA GLU A 46 15.58 -6.63 4.22
C GLU A 46 15.29 -5.28 3.57
N LYS A 47 15.89 -5.02 2.40
CA LYS A 47 15.57 -3.80 1.66
C LYS A 47 14.11 -3.81 1.24
N CYS A 48 13.44 -2.66 1.34
CA CYS A 48 12.04 -2.53 0.99
C CYS A 48 11.81 -2.99 -0.46
N SER A 49 11.08 -4.09 -0.67
CA SER A 49 10.87 -4.67 -2.01
C SER A 49 10.15 -3.71 -2.98
N TYR A 50 9.50 -2.66 -2.46
CA TYR A 50 8.79 -1.67 -3.25
C TYR A 50 9.67 -0.52 -3.75
N CYS A 51 10.66 -0.05 -2.98
CA CYS A 51 11.46 1.13 -3.33
C CYS A 51 12.98 0.94 -3.17
N GLY A 52 13.43 -0.24 -2.71
CA GLY A 52 14.83 -0.55 -2.48
C GLY A 52 15.49 0.21 -1.33
N ALA A 53 14.73 1.00 -0.57
CA ALA A 53 15.25 1.73 0.58
C ALA A 53 15.67 0.78 1.71
N ASP A 54 16.71 1.18 2.45
CA ASP A 54 17.18 0.47 3.63
C ASP A 54 16.25 0.74 4.83
N PRO A 55 16.10 -0.22 5.78
CA PRO A 55 15.23 -0.06 6.95
C PRO A 55 15.50 1.23 7.71
N GLY A 56 14.50 2.11 7.78
CA GLY A 56 14.60 3.42 8.46
C GLY A 56 14.94 4.61 7.55
N ASP A 57 15.30 4.40 6.28
CA ASP A 57 15.42 5.47 5.29
C ASP A 57 14.04 5.97 4.85
N GLN A 58 13.95 7.18 4.29
CA GLN A 58 12.72 7.62 3.62
C GLN A 58 12.54 6.88 2.28
N CYS A 59 11.28 6.67 1.87
CA CYS A 59 10.97 5.99 0.61
C CYS A 59 11.51 6.80 -0.59
N LYS A 60 12.53 6.29 -1.28
CA LYS A 60 13.27 7.00 -2.35
C LYS A 60 12.51 7.11 -3.68
N LYS A 61 11.19 6.91 -3.70
CA LYS A 61 10.40 6.85 -4.94
C LYS A 61 10.07 8.21 -5.56
N GLU A 62 10.16 9.30 -4.80
CA GLU A 62 9.85 10.64 -5.32
C GLU A 62 10.96 11.20 -6.24
N GLU A 63 12.17 10.65 -6.21
CA GLU A 63 13.26 11.08 -7.11
C GLU A 63 13.28 10.35 -8.46
N LYS A 64 12.39 9.37 -8.67
CA LYS A 64 12.33 8.59 -9.92
C LYS A 64 10.92 8.54 -10.50
N SER A 65 10.26 9.70 -10.53
CA SER A 65 8.99 9.90 -11.25
C SER A 65 9.18 10.61 -12.60
N GLU A 66 10.33 10.42 -13.26
CA GLU A 66 10.46 10.59 -14.70
C GLU A 66 11.42 9.49 -15.17
N GLU A 67 10.88 8.38 -15.67
CA GLU A 67 11.38 7.66 -16.85
C GLU A 67 10.73 6.25 -16.91
N LYS A 68 9.67 6.22 -17.72
CA LYS A 68 9.19 5.11 -18.57
C LYS A 68 8.47 3.91 -17.94
#